data_AF-A0A0C7NE87-F1
#
_entry.id   AF-A0A0C7NE87-F1
#
_cell.length_a   1.000
_cell.length_b   1.000
_cell.length_c   1.000
_cell.angle_alpha   90.00
_cell.angle_beta   90.00
_cell.angle_gamma   90.00
#
_symmetry.space_group_name_H-M   'P 1'
#
loop_
_entity.id
_entity.type
_entity.pdbx_description
1 polymer ?
#
loop_
_entity_poly.entity_id
_entity_poly.type
_entity_poly.pdbx_seq_one_letter_code
_entity_poly.pdbx_strand_id
1 'polypeptide(L)'
;MGSQLLTGDLVLCKVGSFAPWPAVVFPQRFLRKDVYRRRRPDCVAVCFFNDETYYWDKPGRLRPLSQTLVDEFLERAATNTAEDPVLVEAYEEARNFKSLHEFLMQRLEEENRMQDWHENADKDTKVEAGEDPFEGRSTKSKTVRKSSEPEQAAIAPSSRSRSRVVASSDSGSATIGAPTTKSGPKSEPNVSNRRLARLDHAKRIEISLLLRRKLQTNLVQRNTPPGPDELKESRKLLAKIAENMASMPQFFDLDALRQSKLHKLLKVIANDENLEEFHGQCTEILEEWKDSISQLRKEKLKSQET
;
A
#
# COMPACT_ATOMS: atom_id res chain seq x y z
N MET A 1 1.17 19.63 -25.77
CA MET A 1 1.40 18.21 -26.12
C MET A 1 1.93 17.56 -24.86
N GLY A 2 1.14 16.70 -24.19
CA GLY A 2 1.60 16.04 -22.98
C GLY A 2 2.60 14.95 -23.35
N SER A 3 3.76 14.93 -22.69
CA SER A 3 4.74 13.85 -22.87
C SER A 3 4.06 12.51 -22.59
N GLN A 4 4.09 11.62 -23.57
CA GLN A 4 3.57 10.26 -23.42
C GLN A 4 4.54 9.49 -22.53
N LEU A 5 4.14 9.23 -21.29
CA LEU A 5 4.92 8.42 -20.35
C LEU A 5 4.81 6.94 -20.75
N LEU A 6 5.91 6.23 -20.64
CA LEU A 6 6.00 4.80 -20.91
C LEU A 6 6.47 4.05 -19.65
N THR A 7 6.27 2.73 -19.62
CA THR A 7 6.80 1.92 -18.52
C THR A 7 8.32 2.03 -18.45
N GLY A 8 8.87 2.11 -17.24
CA GLY A 8 10.31 2.28 -17.02
C GLY A 8 10.80 3.73 -17.06
N ASP A 9 9.97 4.70 -17.45
CA ASP A 9 10.34 6.10 -17.35
C ASP A 9 10.54 6.53 -15.89
N LEU A 10 11.60 7.28 -15.64
CA LEU A 10 11.85 7.92 -14.35
C LEU A 10 11.05 9.22 -14.27
N VAL A 11 10.35 9.41 -13.15
CA VAL A 11 9.49 10.56 -12.91
C VAL A 11 9.60 11.06 -11.47
N LEU A 12 9.35 12.34 -11.27
CA LEU A 12 9.06 12.93 -9.97
C LEU A 12 7.56 12.97 -9.76
N CYS A 13 7.12 12.38 -8.66
CA CYS A 13 5.73 12.41 -8.24
C CYS A 13 5.58 13.21 -6.94
N LYS A 14 4.64 14.15 -6.91
CA LYS A 14 4.36 15.02 -5.76
C LYS A 14 3.06 14.58 -5.08
N VAL A 15 3.20 14.02 -3.88
CA VAL A 15 2.08 13.54 -3.06
C VAL A 15 1.85 14.50 -1.89
N GLY A 16 0.71 15.18 -1.85
CA GLY A 16 0.33 16.06 -0.74
C GLY A 16 1.40 17.10 -0.39
N SER A 17 1.79 17.15 0.88
CA SER A 17 2.83 18.05 1.40
C SER A 17 4.26 17.53 1.22
N PHE A 18 4.47 16.24 0.94
CA PHE A 18 5.80 15.61 0.81
C PHE A 18 6.59 16.16 -0.37
N ALA A 19 7.92 16.23 -0.30
CA ALA A 19 8.75 16.67 -1.43
C ALA A 19 8.47 15.83 -2.70
N PRO A 20 8.69 16.37 -3.92
CA PRO A 20 8.64 15.56 -5.13
C PRO A 20 9.60 14.37 -5.02
N TRP A 21 9.05 13.16 -5.09
CA TRP A 21 9.78 11.93 -4.84
C TRP A 21 10.11 11.21 -6.15
N PRO A 22 11.32 10.66 -6.32
CA PRO A 22 11.68 9.91 -7.51
C PRO A 22 10.93 8.58 -7.56
N ALA A 23 10.41 8.25 -8.73
CA ALA A 23 9.64 7.04 -8.97
C ALA A 23 9.86 6.54 -10.39
N VAL A 24 9.52 5.27 -10.61
CA VAL A 24 9.47 4.65 -11.94
C VAL A 24 8.03 4.38 -12.35
N VAL A 25 7.69 4.63 -13.61
CA VAL A 25 6.40 4.25 -14.17
C VAL A 25 6.32 2.72 -14.23
N PHE A 26 5.37 2.15 -13.49
CA PHE A 26 5.33 0.73 -13.19
C PHE A 26 4.27 0.00 -14.03
N PRO A 27 4.59 -1.15 -14.67
CA PRO A 27 3.63 -1.90 -15.49
C PRO A 27 2.46 -2.43 -14.65
N GLN A 28 1.21 -2.16 -15.07
CA GLN A 28 0.05 -2.48 -14.25
C GLN A 28 -0.15 -3.99 -14.05
N ARG A 29 0.29 -4.82 -15.00
CA ARG A 29 0.19 -6.27 -14.91
C ARG A 29 0.93 -6.87 -13.71
N PHE A 30 1.98 -6.20 -13.21
CA PHE A 30 2.75 -6.66 -12.06
C PHE A 30 2.37 -5.96 -10.73
N LEU A 31 1.40 -5.05 -10.73
CA LEU A 31 0.94 -4.38 -9.50
C LEU A 31 0.27 -5.35 -8.53
N ARG A 32 0.36 -5.09 -7.23
CA ARG A 32 -0.36 -5.86 -6.20
C ARG A 32 -1.86 -5.92 -6.51
N LYS A 33 -2.54 -7.02 -6.18
CA LYS A 33 -3.97 -7.21 -6.48
C LYS A 33 -4.84 -6.11 -5.86
N ASP A 34 -4.53 -5.67 -4.66
CA ASP A 34 -5.18 -4.57 -3.95
C ASP A 34 -4.89 -3.20 -4.57
N VAL A 35 -3.65 -2.96 -5.01
CA VAL A 35 -3.27 -1.73 -5.73
C VAL A 35 -3.96 -1.65 -7.09
N TYR A 36 -3.94 -2.73 -7.85
CA TYR A 36 -4.58 -2.83 -9.17
C TYR A 36 -6.10 -2.62 -9.09
N ARG A 37 -6.77 -3.18 -8.07
CA ARG A 37 -8.20 -2.95 -7.83
C ARG A 37 -8.56 -1.48 -7.57
N ARG A 38 -7.61 -0.67 -7.10
CA ARG A 38 -7.79 0.77 -6.84
C ARG A 38 -7.38 1.64 -8.03
N ARG A 39 -7.14 1.04 -9.21
CA ARG A 39 -6.82 1.77 -10.43
C ARG A 39 -7.84 2.86 -10.70
N ARG A 40 -7.33 4.02 -11.09
CA ARG A 40 -8.14 5.16 -11.54
C ARG A 40 -8.05 5.27 -13.06
N PRO A 41 -9.16 5.62 -13.74
CA PRO A 41 -9.10 5.91 -15.17
C PRO A 41 -8.12 7.07 -15.42
N ASP A 42 -7.39 7.00 -16.54
CA ASP A 42 -6.42 8.01 -16.97
C ASP A 42 -5.26 8.28 -16.01
N CYS A 43 -5.05 7.40 -15.03
CA CYS A 43 -3.89 7.43 -14.14
C CYS A 43 -2.92 6.31 -14.50
N VAL A 44 -1.63 6.62 -14.44
CA VAL A 44 -0.55 5.64 -14.51
C VAL A 44 -0.13 5.27 -13.09
N ALA A 45 0.37 4.04 -12.94
CA ALA A 45 0.95 3.59 -11.68
C ALA A 45 2.43 3.95 -11.65
N VAL A 46 2.87 4.49 -10.52
CA VAL A 46 4.30 4.73 -10.24
C VAL A 46 4.69 3.97 -8.99
N CYS A 47 5.94 3.49 -8.96
CA CYS A 47 6.56 2.85 -7.80
C CYS A 47 7.72 3.74 -7.33
N PHE A 48 7.71 4.12 -6.06
CA PHE A 48 8.74 4.99 -5.51
C PHE A 48 10.05 4.24 -5.27
N PHE A 49 11.16 4.95 -5.40
CA PHE A 49 12.45 4.47 -4.89
C PHE A 49 12.49 4.60 -3.37
N ASN A 50 13.16 3.65 -2.71
CA ASN A 50 13.27 3.54 -1.26
C ASN A 50 11.92 3.50 -0.49
N ASP A 51 10.80 3.21 -1.17
CA ASP A 51 9.49 2.93 -0.56
C ASP A 51 8.75 1.85 -1.36
N GLU A 52 8.09 0.93 -0.67
CA GLU A 52 7.30 -0.15 -1.27
C GLU A 52 5.93 0.34 -1.79
N THR A 53 5.66 1.64 -1.74
CA THR A 53 4.34 2.17 -2.07
C THR A 53 4.19 2.38 -3.58
N TYR A 54 2.97 2.06 -4.03
CA TYR A 54 2.51 2.37 -5.38
C TYR A 54 1.56 3.56 -5.30
N TYR A 55 1.63 4.44 -6.30
CA TYR A 55 0.74 5.58 -6.39
C TYR A 55 0.13 5.70 -7.79
N TRP A 56 -1.10 6.17 -7.83
CA TRP A 56 -1.84 6.40 -9.08
C TRP A 56 -1.97 7.90 -9.31
N ASP A 57 -1.36 8.40 -10.38
CA ASP A 57 -1.45 9.82 -10.74
C ASP A 57 -1.64 10.01 -12.23
N LYS A 58 -2.14 11.20 -12.60
CA LYS A 58 -2.30 11.58 -14.00
C LYS A 58 -0.93 11.86 -14.61
N PRO A 59 -0.66 11.45 -15.86
CA PRO A 59 0.60 11.74 -16.55
C PRO A 59 1.01 13.22 -16.48
N GLY A 60 0.06 14.15 -16.61
CA GLY A 60 0.34 15.59 -16.53
C GLY A 60 0.78 16.12 -15.16
N ARG A 61 0.66 15.32 -14.08
CA ARG A 61 1.16 15.67 -12.74
C ARG A 61 2.53 15.06 -12.43
N LEU A 62 2.99 14.13 -13.27
CA LEU A 62 4.29 13.49 -13.18
C LEU A 62 5.29 14.30 -14.00
N ARG A 63 6.44 14.64 -13.41
CA ARG A 63 7.50 15.35 -14.12
C ARG A 63 8.56 14.35 -14.54
N PRO A 64 8.99 14.32 -15.81
CA PRO A 64 10.13 13.50 -16.22
C PRO A 64 11.36 13.80 -15.35
N LEU A 65 12.05 12.75 -14.92
CA LEU A 65 13.27 12.83 -14.11
C LEU A 65 14.45 12.38 -14.97
N SER A 66 15.26 13.33 -15.42
CA SER A 66 16.51 13.03 -16.10
C SER A 66 17.63 12.74 -15.10
N GLN A 67 18.65 11.98 -15.53
CA GLN A 67 19.82 11.72 -14.69
C GLN A 67 20.54 13.00 -14.27
N THR A 68 20.54 14.04 -15.11
CA THR A 68 21.08 15.35 -14.75
C THR A 68 20.37 15.97 -13.55
N LEU A 69 19.04 15.86 -13.47
CA LEU A 69 18.27 16.38 -12.34
C LEU A 69 18.51 15.56 -11.07
N VAL A 70 18.80 14.26 -11.21
CA VAL A 70 19.18 13.40 -10.09
C VAL A 70 20.55 13.81 -9.55
N ASP A 71 21.54 13.97 -10.43
CA ASP A 71 22.90 14.39 -10.05
C ASP A 71 22.87 15.79 -9.40
N GLU A 72 22.16 16.76 -9.99
CA GLU A 72 21.96 18.09 -9.42
C GLU A 72 21.30 18.04 -8.03
N PHE A 73 20.37 17.11 -7.81
CA PHE A 73 19.76 16.91 -6.50
C PHE A 73 20.77 16.40 -5.48
N LEU A 74 21.55 15.37 -5.84
CA LEU A 74 22.50 14.72 -4.96
C LEU A 74 23.68 15.65 -4.62
N GLU A 75 24.16 16.45 -5.56
CA GLU A 75 25.21 17.46 -5.32
C GLU A 75 24.73 18.55 -4.35
N ARG A 76 23.49 19.02 -4.52
CA ARG A 76 22.87 19.96 -3.58
C ARG A 76 22.66 19.33 -2.20
N ALA A 77 22.25 18.07 -2.14
CA ALA A 77 22.07 17.37 -0.86
C ALA A 77 23.40 17.13 -0.15
N ALA A 78 24.48 16.86 -0.88
CA ALA A 78 25.82 16.71 -0.31
C ALA A 78 26.34 18.00 0.33
N THR A 79 25.96 19.16 -0.22
CA THR A 79 26.32 20.48 0.33
C THR A 79 25.36 20.97 1.41
N ASN A 80 24.12 20.46 1.45
CA ASN A 80 23.09 20.86 2.39
C ASN A 80 22.65 19.70 3.30
N THR A 81 23.14 19.71 4.54
CA THR A 81 22.85 18.66 5.54
C THR A 81 21.39 18.63 6.02
N ALA A 82 20.54 19.58 5.58
CA ALA A 82 19.13 19.64 5.98
C ALA A 82 18.18 18.85 5.06
N GLU A 83 18.68 18.25 3.98
CA GLU A 83 17.86 17.39 3.12
C GLU A 83 17.49 16.08 3.85
N ASP A 84 16.30 15.56 3.56
CA ASP A 84 15.81 14.31 4.16
C ASP A 84 16.68 13.13 3.69
N PRO A 85 17.36 12.39 4.59
CA PRO A 85 18.22 11.27 4.19
C PRO A 85 17.46 10.18 3.43
N VAL A 86 16.18 9.97 3.74
CA VAL A 86 15.36 8.96 3.04
C VAL A 86 15.11 9.37 1.59
N LEU A 87 14.92 10.67 1.36
CA LEU A 87 14.79 11.23 0.03
C LEU A 87 16.12 11.14 -0.73
N VAL A 88 17.24 11.43 -0.08
CA VAL A 88 18.59 11.30 -0.69
C VAL A 88 18.82 9.86 -1.15
N GLU A 89 18.57 8.87 -0.29
CA GLU A 89 18.66 7.44 -0.64
C GLU A 89 17.76 7.09 -1.83
N ALA A 90 16.53 7.64 -1.89
CA ALA A 90 15.64 7.42 -3.03
C ALA A 90 16.19 7.99 -4.34
N TYR A 91 16.88 9.14 -4.30
CA TYR A 91 17.58 9.69 -5.47
C TYR A 91 18.84 8.88 -5.82
N GLU A 92 19.55 8.32 -4.84
CA GLU A 92 20.68 7.42 -5.09
C GLU A 92 20.22 6.12 -5.78
N GLU A 93 19.12 5.52 -5.34
CA GLU A 93 18.51 4.37 -6.03
C GLU A 93 18.07 4.74 -7.45
N ALA A 94 17.44 5.91 -7.63
CA ALA A 94 17.04 6.39 -8.96
C ALA A 94 18.25 6.63 -9.89
N ARG A 95 19.38 7.09 -9.34
CA ARG A 95 20.65 7.25 -10.07
C ARG A 95 21.19 5.90 -10.54
N ASN A 96 21.07 4.88 -9.69
CA ASN A 96 21.54 3.53 -9.95
C ASN A 96 20.55 2.69 -10.78
N PHE A 97 19.38 3.23 -11.13
CA PHE A 97 18.39 2.56 -11.95
C PHE A 97 18.92 2.35 -13.38
N LYS A 98 19.11 1.08 -13.76
CA LYS A 98 19.60 0.69 -15.09
C LYS A 98 18.54 0.02 -15.94
N SER A 99 17.67 -0.78 -15.34
CA SER A 99 16.78 -1.70 -16.05
C SER A 99 15.46 -1.87 -15.31
N LEU A 100 14.34 -1.67 -16.02
CA LEU A 100 13.00 -1.95 -15.51
C LEU A 100 12.85 -3.43 -15.10
N HIS A 101 13.46 -4.35 -15.85
CA HIS A 101 13.39 -5.77 -15.56
C HIS A 101 14.03 -6.12 -14.21
N GLU A 102 15.24 -5.62 -13.94
CA GLU A 102 15.94 -5.88 -12.69
C GLU A 102 15.17 -5.28 -11.51
N PHE A 103 14.68 -4.05 -11.68
CA PHE A 103 13.83 -3.39 -10.70
C PHE A 103 12.56 -4.19 -10.39
N LEU A 104 11.88 -4.72 -11.42
CA LEU A 104 10.68 -5.54 -11.24
C LEU A 104 10.99 -6.84 -10.47
N MET A 105 12.06 -7.53 -10.82
CA MET A 105 12.46 -8.78 -10.17
C MET A 105 12.78 -8.53 -8.70
N GLN A 106 13.59 -7.50 -8.42
CA GLN A 106 13.91 -7.10 -7.05
C GLN A 106 12.64 -6.75 -6.26
N ARG A 107 11.75 -5.92 -6.82
CA ARG A 107 10.49 -5.55 -6.14
C ARG A 107 9.58 -6.74 -5.89
N LEU A 108 9.41 -7.64 -6.85
CA LEU A 108 8.57 -8.82 -6.66
C LEU A 108 9.18 -9.80 -5.66
N GLU A 109 10.50 -9.89 -5.56
CA GLU A 109 11.20 -10.69 -4.55
C GLU A 109 11.04 -10.11 -3.14
N GLU A 110 11.30 -8.81 -2.95
CA GLU A 110 11.09 -8.10 -1.68
C GLU A 110 9.65 -8.28 -1.16
N GLU A 111 8.68 -8.26 -2.07
CA GLU A 111 7.26 -8.42 -1.75
C GLU A 111 6.81 -9.88 -1.59
N ASN A 112 7.69 -10.86 -1.78
CA ASN A 112 7.36 -12.30 -1.82
C ASN A 112 6.25 -12.64 -2.84
N ARG A 113 6.29 -12.00 -4.01
CA ARG A 113 5.30 -12.09 -5.09
C ARG A 113 5.88 -12.63 -6.41
N MET A 114 6.96 -13.40 -6.35
CA MET A 114 7.55 -14.07 -7.52
C MET A 114 6.55 -14.95 -8.31
N GLN A 115 5.49 -15.43 -7.67
CA GLN A 115 4.39 -16.11 -8.35
C GLN A 115 3.69 -15.22 -9.39
N ASP A 116 3.54 -13.93 -9.13
CA ASP A 116 2.94 -12.98 -10.08
C ASP A 116 3.83 -12.80 -11.32
N TRP A 117 5.15 -12.95 -11.19
CA TRP A 117 6.06 -13.01 -12.35
C TRP A 117 5.72 -14.23 -13.22
N HIS A 118 5.68 -15.43 -12.65
CA HIS A 118 5.37 -16.65 -13.39
C HIS A 118 3.97 -16.67 -14.03
N GLU A 119 3.00 -15.94 -13.46
CA GLU A 119 1.64 -15.85 -13.99
C GLU A 119 1.46 -14.81 -15.10
N ASN A 120 2.22 -13.71 -15.06
CA ASN A 120 2.00 -12.55 -15.93
C ASN A 120 3.16 -12.27 -16.90
N ALA A 121 4.34 -12.84 -16.69
CA ALA A 121 5.40 -12.82 -17.68
C ALA A 121 5.23 -13.99 -18.65
N ASP A 122 5.42 -13.74 -19.94
CA ASP A 122 5.60 -14.81 -20.91
C ASP A 122 6.92 -15.54 -20.60
N LYS A 123 6.93 -16.86 -20.79
CA LYS A 123 7.95 -17.77 -20.22
C LYS A 123 9.40 -17.46 -20.62
N ASP A 124 9.65 -16.57 -21.57
CA ASP A 124 10.99 -16.18 -22.05
C ASP A 124 11.14 -14.66 -22.29
N THR A 125 10.24 -13.82 -21.77
CA THR A 125 10.27 -12.38 -22.12
C THR A 125 10.89 -11.54 -21.02
N LYS A 126 12.05 -10.95 -21.31
CA LYS A 126 12.61 -9.83 -20.55
C LYS A 126 11.66 -8.64 -20.69
N VAL A 127 11.15 -8.13 -19.57
CA VAL A 127 10.26 -6.95 -19.59
C VAL A 127 11.11 -5.72 -19.91
N GLU A 128 10.94 -5.18 -21.11
CA GLU A 128 11.63 -3.98 -21.56
C GLU A 128 10.84 -2.72 -21.15
N ALA A 129 11.56 -1.62 -20.98
CA ALA A 129 10.94 -0.31 -20.83
C ALA A 129 10.34 0.12 -22.18
N GLY A 130 9.35 1.02 -22.14
CA GLY A 130 8.74 1.56 -23.36
C GLY A 130 7.37 1.00 -23.72
N GLU A 131 6.80 0.12 -22.89
CA GLU A 131 5.44 -0.39 -23.08
C GLU A 131 4.38 0.63 -22.63
N ASP A 132 3.12 0.37 -23.00
CA ASP A 132 1.99 1.20 -22.59
C ASP A 132 1.72 1.04 -21.07
N PRO A 133 1.81 2.13 -20.27
CA PRO A 133 1.57 2.07 -18.83
C PRO A 133 0.10 1.83 -18.45
N PHE A 134 -0.82 1.78 -19.43
CA PHE A 134 -2.23 1.46 -19.23
C PHE A 134 -2.55 -0.03 -19.44
N GLU A 135 -1.60 -0.83 -19.94
CA GLU A 135 -1.78 -2.27 -20.13
C GLU A 135 -1.91 -3.01 -18.79
N GLY A 136 -3.12 -3.54 -18.57
CA GLY A 136 -3.49 -4.26 -17.37
C GLY A 136 -3.21 -5.77 -17.42
N ARG A 137 -3.61 -6.47 -16.36
CA ARG A 137 -3.58 -7.95 -16.34
C ARG A 137 -4.57 -8.49 -17.37
N SER A 138 -4.09 -9.27 -18.35
CA SER A 138 -4.98 -9.99 -19.26
C SER A 138 -5.83 -10.96 -18.46
N THR A 139 -7.16 -10.78 -18.48
CA THR A 139 -8.09 -11.77 -17.92
C THR A 139 -8.04 -13.01 -18.81
N LYS A 140 -7.03 -13.87 -18.65
CA LYS A 140 -7.10 -15.24 -19.12
C LYS A 140 -8.20 -15.91 -18.28
N SER A 141 -9.42 -15.79 -18.79
CA SER A 141 -10.63 -16.46 -18.32
C SER A 141 -10.25 -17.90 -17.99
N LYS A 142 -10.36 -18.28 -16.72
CA LYS A 142 -10.40 -19.69 -16.34
C LYS A 142 -11.48 -20.32 -17.20
N THR A 143 -11.06 -21.13 -18.17
CA THR A 143 -11.92 -21.95 -19.02
C THR A 143 -12.83 -22.74 -18.08
N VAL A 144 -14.07 -22.27 -17.94
CA VAL A 144 -15.14 -23.02 -17.30
C VAL A 144 -15.34 -24.25 -18.17
N ARG A 145 -14.97 -25.41 -17.64
CA ARG A 145 -15.35 -26.71 -18.19
C ARG A 145 -16.87 -26.70 -18.32
N LYS A 146 -17.38 -26.72 -19.56
CA LYS A 146 -18.76 -27.12 -19.82
C LYS A 146 -18.72 -28.17 -20.93
N SER A 147 -18.97 -29.39 -20.51
CA SER A 147 -19.18 -30.56 -21.34
C SER A 147 -20.48 -30.46 -22.14
N SER A 148 -20.44 -31.09 -23.33
CA SER A 148 -21.50 -31.67 -24.16
C SER A 148 -22.55 -30.76 -24.86
N GLU A 149 -22.35 -30.64 -26.18
CA GLU A 149 -23.25 -30.53 -27.37
C GLU A 149 -24.71 -31.08 -27.30
N PRO A 150 -25.55 -30.97 -28.37
CA PRO A 150 -25.83 -29.86 -29.32
C PRO A 150 -27.35 -29.71 -29.66
N GLU A 151 -27.68 -28.87 -30.67
CA GLU A 151 -29.00 -28.65 -31.36
C GLU A 151 -30.09 -27.89 -30.58
N GLN A 152 -30.91 -26.99 -31.13
CA GLN A 152 -31.36 -26.77 -32.51
C GLN A 152 -31.89 -25.33 -32.68
N ALA A 153 -32.13 -24.94 -33.92
CA ALA A 153 -32.42 -23.61 -34.42
C ALA A 153 -33.72 -22.93 -33.92
N ALA A 154 -33.77 -21.60 -34.10
CA ALA A 154 -34.81 -20.86 -34.81
C ALA A 154 -35.42 -19.63 -34.07
N ILE A 155 -35.41 -18.50 -34.80
CA ILE A 155 -36.44 -17.43 -34.83
C ILE A 155 -36.37 -16.34 -33.74
N ALA A 156 -35.78 -15.20 -34.13
CA ALA A 156 -36.16 -13.85 -33.69
C ALA A 156 -37.52 -13.46 -34.33
N PRO A 157 -38.11 -12.24 -34.16
CA PRO A 157 -37.68 -11.07 -33.39
C PRO A 157 -38.83 -10.39 -32.61
N SER A 158 -38.54 -9.38 -31.76
CA SER A 158 -39.44 -8.21 -31.63
C SER A 158 -38.85 -7.11 -30.75
N SER A 159 -38.70 -5.92 -31.35
CA SER A 159 -38.93 -4.58 -30.78
C SER A 159 -38.01 -4.11 -29.64
N ARG A 160 -37.66 -2.84 -29.44
CA ARG A 160 -37.99 -1.55 -30.07
C ARG A 160 -37.08 -0.54 -29.36
N SER A 161 -36.51 0.42 -30.11
CA SER A 161 -36.30 1.83 -29.70
C SER A 161 -35.29 2.12 -28.55
N ARG A 162 -34.51 3.19 -28.49
CA ARG A 162 -34.41 4.44 -29.26
C ARG A 162 -33.09 5.15 -28.84
N SER A 163 -32.37 5.68 -29.83
CA SER A 163 -31.69 7.01 -29.89
C SER A 163 -31.11 7.66 -28.62
N ARG A 164 -29.80 8.00 -28.65
CA ARG A 164 -29.16 9.36 -28.74
C ARG A 164 -29.51 10.29 -27.56
N VAL A 165 -28.57 11.00 -26.93
CA VAL A 165 -27.94 12.24 -27.43
C VAL A 165 -26.61 12.50 -26.70
N VAL A 166 -25.65 13.00 -27.47
CA VAL A 166 -24.35 13.57 -27.09
C VAL A 166 -24.52 15.08 -26.95
N ALA A 167 -23.91 15.71 -25.93
CA ALA A 167 -23.60 17.14 -25.99
C ALA A 167 -22.41 17.48 -25.06
N SER A 168 -21.42 18.11 -25.68
CA SER A 168 -20.20 18.68 -25.13
C SER A 168 -20.39 20.17 -24.79
N SER A 169 -19.61 20.69 -23.84
CA SER A 169 -19.06 22.07 -23.76
C SER A 169 -18.56 22.27 -22.31
N ASP A 170 -17.27 22.39 -22.00
CA ASP A 170 -16.26 23.41 -22.32
C ASP A 170 -16.41 24.74 -21.55
N SER A 171 -15.25 25.35 -21.25
CA SER A 171 -14.95 26.58 -20.49
C SER A 171 -14.71 26.36 -18.98
N GLY A 172 -13.62 26.80 -18.33
CA GLY A 172 -12.52 27.65 -18.73
C GLY A 172 -12.15 28.60 -17.57
N SER A 173 -10.85 28.87 -17.44
CA SER A 173 -10.22 30.02 -16.75
C SER A 173 -9.80 29.93 -15.27
N ALA A 174 -8.71 30.64 -15.00
CA ALA A 174 -7.67 30.44 -14.00
C ALA A 174 -7.41 31.70 -13.18
N THR A 175 -6.85 31.57 -11.97
CA THR A 175 -6.04 32.60 -11.25
C THR A 175 -5.42 31.94 -9.99
N ILE A 176 -4.12 31.64 -9.94
CA ILE A 176 -2.97 32.42 -9.44
C ILE A 176 -3.16 33.01 -8.03
N GLY A 177 -2.34 32.53 -7.07
CA GLY A 177 -2.07 33.21 -5.79
C GLY A 177 -1.60 32.29 -4.67
N ALA A 178 -0.29 32.28 -4.38
CA ALA A 178 0.34 31.72 -3.18
C ALA A 178 1.60 32.58 -2.86
N PRO A 179 2.31 32.37 -1.75
CA PRO A 179 1.91 32.48 -0.34
C PRO A 179 2.94 33.30 0.48
N THR A 180 2.69 33.59 1.77
CA THR A 180 3.74 34.04 2.70
C THR A 180 3.62 33.38 4.08
N THR A 181 4.75 32.83 4.53
CA THR A 181 5.01 32.10 5.78
C THR A 181 5.76 32.99 6.80
N LYS A 182 5.67 32.63 8.11
CA LYS A 182 6.68 32.80 9.19
C LYS A 182 6.10 32.20 10.49
N SER A 183 6.48 31.00 10.94
CA SER A 183 7.70 30.57 11.69
C SER A 183 7.64 30.86 13.21
N GLY A 184 7.48 29.80 14.01
CA GLY A 184 7.86 29.70 15.43
C GLY A 184 8.92 28.58 15.60
N PRO A 185 9.74 28.60 16.68
CA PRO A 185 11.06 27.97 16.69
C PRO A 185 11.10 26.52 17.23
N LYS A 186 11.93 25.73 16.54
CA LYS A 186 12.93 24.73 17.01
C LYS A 186 12.71 24.03 18.36
N SER A 187 12.63 22.70 18.28
CA SER A 187 13.27 21.80 19.25
C SER A 187 13.76 20.54 18.52
N GLU A 188 15.08 20.39 18.43
CA GLU A 188 15.75 19.14 18.06
C GLU A 188 15.44 18.05 19.09
N PRO A 189 15.52 16.76 18.71
CA PRO A 189 16.62 16.00 19.29
C PRO A 189 17.29 15.02 18.32
N ASN A 190 18.61 15.17 18.28
CA ASN A 190 19.59 14.16 18.69
C ASN A 190 19.60 12.83 17.93
N VAL A 191 20.53 12.79 16.98
CA VAL A 191 20.96 11.65 16.18
C VAL A 191 21.87 10.77 17.04
N SER A 192 21.41 9.58 17.40
CA SER A 192 22.32 8.45 17.59
C SER A 192 21.61 7.10 17.50
N ASN A 193 21.83 6.47 16.34
CA ASN A 193 21.94 5.03 16.10
C ASN A 193 20.68 4.12 16.08
N ARG A 194 20.44 3.64 14.85
CA ARG A 194 19.86 2.35 14.44
C ARG A 194 18.37 2.15 14.73
N ARG A 195 17.58 2.09 13.65
CA ARG A 195 16.56 1.04 13.38
C ARG A 195 15.82 1.37 12.08
N LEU A 196 15.57 0.31 11.31
CA LEU A 196 14.57 0.19 10.24
C LEU A 196 13.60 1.37 10.17
N ALA A 197 13.50 1.98 8.99
CA ALA A 197 12.53 3.02 8.62
C ALA A 197 11.28 2.92 9.51
N ARG A 198 11.13 3.89 10.43
CA ARG A 198 10.00 3.96 11.36
C ARG A 198 8.73 3.83 10.53
N LEU A 199 8.09 2.67 10.56
CA LEU A 199 6.86 2.42 9.82
C LEU A 199 5.89 3.55 10.16
N ASP A 200 5.41 4.28 9.15
CA ASP A 200 4.57 5.46 9.36
C ASP A 200 3.43 5.13 10.32
N HIS A 201 3.09 6.06 11.22
CA HIS A 201 2.08 5.85 12.26
C HIS A 201 0.73 5.41 11.66
N ALA A 202 0.36 5.98 10.51
CA ALA A 202 -0.82 5.56 9.75
C ALA A 202 -0.73 4.10 9.27
N LYS A 203 0.44 3.67 8.76
CA LYS A 203 0.70 2.28 8.37
C LYS A 203 0.62 1.34 9.59
N ARG A 204 1.06 1.75 10.78
CA ARG A 204 0.96 0.94 12.02
C ARG A 204 -0.50 0.71 12.44
N ILE A 205 -1.32 1.76 12.34
CA ILE A 205 -2.77 1.67 12.58
C ILE A 205 -3.42 0.70 11.57
N GLU A 206 -3.09 0.82 10.28
CA GLU A 206 -3.64 -0.05 9.24
C GLU A 206 -3.29 -1.53 9.46
N ILE A 207 -2.02 -1.81 9.80
CA ILE A 207 -1.58 -3.17 10.13
C ILE A 207 -2.32 -3.68 11.37
N SER A 208 -2.48 -2.86 12.41
CA SER A 208 -3.23 -3.22 13.61
C SER A 208 -4.69 -3.56 13.30
N LEU A 209 -5.33 -2.81 12.40
CA LEU A 209 -6.68 -3.10 11.91
C LEU A 209 -6.76 -4.37 11.05
N LEU A 210 -5.72 -4.67 10.29
CA LEU A 210 -5.64 -5.90 9.49
C LEU A 210 -5.49 -7.13 10.38
N LEU A 211 -4.58 -7.07 11.36
CA LEU A 211 -4.40 -8.12 12.38
C LEU A 211 -5.72 -8.39 13.11
N ARG A 212 -6.41 -7.31 13.55
CA ARG A 212 -7.73 -7.41 14.17
C ARG A 212 -8.74 -8.15 13.26
N ARG A 213 -8.88 -7.71 12.01
CA ARG A 213 -9.87 -8.30 11.07
C ARG A 213 -9.60 -9.78 10.79
N LYS A 214 -8.34 -10.15 10.58
CA LYS A 214 -7.96 -11.54 10.33
C LYS A 214 -8.24 -12.44 11.54
N LEU A 215 -7.77 -12.05 12.72
CA LEU A 215 -8.03 -12.81 13.95
C LEU A 215 -9.54 -12.94 14.23
N GLN A 216 -10.29 -11.86 14.04
CA GLN A 216 -11.74 -11.86 14.23
C GLN A 216 -12.45 -12.80 13.24
N THR A 217 -12.03 -12.85 11.98
CA THR A 217 -12.62 -13.73 10.95
C THR A 217 -12.23 -15.20 11.14
N ASN A 218 -10.99 -15.45 11.55
CA ASN A 218 -10.45 -16.80 11.69
C ASN A 218 -10.92 -17.48 12.98
N LEU A 219 -11.17 -16.72 14.07
CA LEU A 219 -11.44 -17.30 15.38
C LEU A 219 -12.81 -16.99 15.96
N VAL A 220 -13.40 -15.81 15.69
CA VAL A 220 -14.57 -15.32 16.45
C VAL A 220 -15.85 -15.26 15.63
N GLN A 221 -15.80 -14.68 14.42
CA GLN A 221 -16.96 -14.45 13.57
C GLN A 221 -17.23 -15.64 12.64
N ARG A 222 -17.40 -16.82 13.21
CA ARG A 222 -17.60 -18.05 12.44
C ARG A 222 -18.84 -18.81 12.88
N ASN A 223 -19.50 -19.40 11.88
CA ASN A 223 -20.60 -20.35 12.08
C ASN A 223 -20.10 -21.81 12.03
N THR A 224 -18.80 -22.01 11.77
CA THR A 224 -18.13 -23.32 11.65
C THR A 224 -16.80 -23.30 12.39
N PRO A 225 -16.36 -24.44 12.98
CA PRO A 225 -15.07 -24.51 13.66
C PRO A 225 -13.90 -24.10 12.76
N PRO A 226 -12.82 -23.49 13.31
CA PRO A 226 -11.66 -23.07 12.52
C PRO A 226 -10.98 -24.26 11.84
N GLY A 227 -10.63 -24.10 10.55
CA GLY A 227 -9.85 -25.09 9.83
C GLY A 227 -8.39 -25.15 10.30
N PRO A 228 -7.66 -26.25 10.04
CA PRO A 228 -6.26 -26.41 10.47
C PRO A 228 -5.34 -25.30 9.93
N ASP A 229 -5.60 -24.82 8.72
CA ASP A 229 -4.83 -23.73 8.11
C ASP A 229 -5.10 -22.37 8.78
N GLU A 230 -6.35 -22.13 9.20
CA GLU A 230 -6.76 -20.88 9.87
C GLU A 230 -6.22 -20.81 11.30
N LEU A 231 -6.16 -21.96 11.99
CA LEU A 231 -5.48 -22.07 13.28
C LEU A 231 -3.99 -21.78 13.14
N LYS A 232 -3.34 -22.36 12.12
CA LYS A 232 -1.93 -22.11 11.81
C LYS A 232 -1.67 -20.64 11.46
N GLU A 233 -2.54 -19.99 10.69
CA GLU A 233 -2.44 -18.56 10.39
C GLU A 233 -2.61 -17.74 11.67
N SER A 234 -3.60 -18.05 12.51
CA SER A 234 -3.87 -17.33 13.76
C SER A 234 -2.69 -17.39 14.73
N ARG A 235 -2.02 -18.54 14.86
CA ARG A 235 -0.76 -18.67 15.62
C ARG A 235 0.33 -17.75 15.08
N LYS A 236 0.50 -17.69 13.75
CA LYS A 236 1.49 -16.79 13.13
C LYS A 236 1.16 -15.31 13.38
N LEU A 237 -0.13 -14.94 13.35
CA LEU A 237 -0.54 -13.56 13.59
C LEU A 237 -0.28 -13.14 15.05
N LEU A 238 -0.57 -14.01 16.02
CA LEU A 238 -0.29 -13.76 17.44
C LEU A 238 1.21 -13.72 17.71
N ALA A 239 2.00 -14.63 17.14
CA ALA A 239 3.46 -14.57 17.22
C ALA A 239 4.02 -13.26 16.68
N LYS A 240 3.51 -12.81 15.51
CA LYS A 240 3.91 -11.53 14.92
C LYS A 240 3.53 -10.32 15.79
N ILE A 241 2.39 -10.38 16.50
CA ILE A 241 2.03 -9.35 17.47
C ILE A 241 3.05 -9.34 18.61
N ALA A 242 3.33 -10.51 19.20
CA ALA A 242 4.25 -10.66 20.32
C ALA A 242 5.67 -10.18 19.96
N GLU A 243 6.20 -10.56 18.80
CA GLU A 243 7.52 -10.14 18.30
C GLU A 243 7.65 -8.62 18.15
N ASN A 244 6.56 -7.94 17.80
CA ASN A 244 6.55 -6.49 17.58
C ASN A 244 6.21 -5.67 18.84
N MET A 245 6.01 -6.30 20.00
CA MET A 245 5.70 -5.59 21.26
C MET A 245 6.89 -4.79 21.79
N ALA A 246 8.11 -5.32 21.67
CA ALA A 246 9.34 -4.68 22.16
C ALA A 246 9.99 -3.71 21.13
N SER A 247 9.29 -3.40 20.05
CA SER A 247 9.79 -2.45 19.05
C SER A 247 9.87 -1.03 19.62
N MET A 248 10.94 -0.30 19.27
CA MET A 248 11.07 1.13 19.58
C MET A 248 11.20 1.90 18.27
N PRO A 249 10.27 2.81 17.93
CA PRO A 249 9.05 3.18 18.68
C PRO A 249 8.03 2.03 18.80
N GLN A 250 7.20 2.05 19.85
CA GLN A 250 6.18 1.01 20.07
C GLN A 250 5.29 0.86 18.84
N PHE A 251 5.25 -0.35 18.28
CA PHE A 251 4.44 -0.63 17.10
C PHE A 251 2.94 -0.45 17.40
N PHE A 252 2.50 -1.00 18.53
CA PHE A 252 1.12 -0.92 19.02
C PHE A 252 0.99 0.21 20.04
N ASP A 253 1.17 1.45 19.57
CA ASP A 253 0.98 2.64 20.40
C ASP A 253 -0.50 2.82 20.81
N LEU A 254 -0.73 3.76 21.74
CA LEU A 254 -2.07 4.05 22.29
C LEU A 254 -3.11 4.30 21.20
N ASP A 255 -2.75 5.02 20.14
CA ASP A 255 -3.71 5.35 19.09
C ASP A 255 -3.99 4.15 18.17
N ALA A 256 -2.96 3.36 17.83
CA ALA A 256 -3.15 2.09 17.13
C ALA A 256 -4.07 1.15 17.91
N LEU A 257 -3.92 1.04 19.23
CA LEU A 257 -4.80 0.25 20.09
C LEU A 257 -6.20 0.86 20.23
N ARG A 258 -6.32 2.19 20.28
CA ARG A 258 -7.60 2.92 20.33
C ARG A 258 -8.43 2.65 19.08
N GLN A 259 -7.82 2.81 17.91
CA GLN A 259 -8.49 2.67 16.62
C GLN A 259 -8.78 1.21 16.29
N SER A 260 -7.76 0.34 16.40
CA SER A 260 -7.92 -1.08 16.08
C SER A 260 -8.76 -1.82 17.10
N LYS A 261 -8.83 -1.35 18.36
CA LYS A 261 -9.46 -2.04 19.48
C LYS A 261 -8.98 -3.50 19.62
N LEU A 262 -7.76 -3.80 19.17
CA LEU A 262 -7.20 -5.16 19.11
C LEU A 262 -7.18 -5.82 20.49
N HIS A 263 -6.82 -5.05 21.53
CA HIS A 263 -6.90 -5.48 22.93
C HIS A 263 -8.28 -6.03 23.35
N LYS A 264 -9.39 -5.51 22.78
CA LYS A 264 -10.72 -6.05 23.09
C LYS A 264 -10.94 -7.41 22.44
N LEU A 265 -10.45 -7.58 21.21
CA LEU A 265 -10.56 -8.86 20.50
C LEU A 265 -9.75 -9.94 21.22
N LEU A 266 -8.50 -9.63 21.62
CA LEU A 266 -7.68 -10.57 22.39
C LEU A 266 -8.36 -10.97 23.71
N LYS A 267 -9.06 -10.04 24.37
CA LYS A 267 -9.84 -10.37 25.57
C LYS A 267 -11.03 -11.29 25.28
N VAL A 268 -11.68 -11.17 24.12
CA VAL A 268 -12.73 -12.12 23.71
C VAL A 268 -12.13 -13.49 23.48
N ILE A 269 -11.02 -13.58 22.74
CA ILE A 269 -10.34 -14.85 22.45
C ILE A 269 -9.88 -15.53 23.74
N ALA A 270 -9.28 -14.79 24.69
CA ALA A 270 -8.83 -15.31 25.98
C ALA A 270 -9.95 -15.76 26.91
N ASN A 271 -11.20 -15.35 26.65
CA ASN A 271 -12.37 -15.71 27.46
C ASN A 271 -13.26 -16.76 26.78
N ASP A 272 -12.93 -17.19 25.56
CA ASP A 272 -13.69 -18.21 24.82
C ASP A 272 -13.08 -19.59 25.08
N GLU A 273 -13.84 -20.47 25.72
CA GLU A 273 -13.41 -21.84 26.05
C GLU A 273 -13.01 -22.66 24.81
N ASN A 274 -13.60 -22.36 23.64
CA ASN A 274 -13.28 -23.07 22.39
C ASN A 274 -11.92 -22.66 21.80
N LEU A 275 -11.31 -21.61 22.34
CA LEU A 275 -10.04 -21.03 21.87
C LEU A 275 -8.93 -21.15 22.91
N GLU A 276 -9.03 -22.11 23.83
CA GLU A 276 -8.10 -22.33 24.95
C GLU A 276 -6.63 -22.37 24.50
N GLU A 277 -6.36 -22.92 23.30
CA GLU A 277 -5.00 -22.99 22.74
C GLU A 277 -4.33 -21.62 22.53
N PHE A 278 -5.12 -20.54 22.42
CA PHE A 278 -4.64 -19.18 22.22
C PHE A 278 -4.59 -18.34 23.50
N HIS A 279 -5.13 -18.85 24.61
CA HIS A 279 -5.28 -18.09 25.86
C HIS A 279 -3.95 -17.61 26.41
N GLY A 280 -2.92 -18.47 26.39
CA GLY A 280 -1.59 -18.13 26.88
C GLY A 280 -1.00 -16.91 26.16
N GLN A 281 -0.96 -16.96 24.82
CA GLN A 281 -0.43 -15.87 24.00
C GLN A 281 -1.25 -14.59 24.12
N CYS A 282 -2.59 -14.70 24.15
CA CYS A 282 -3.45 -13.53 24.30
C CYS A 282 -3.27 -12.86 25.67
N THR A 283 -3.12 -13.64 26.74
CA THR A 283 -2.95 -13.13 28.10
C THR A 283 -1.61 -12.43 28.26
N GLU A 284 -0.53 -12.99 27.71
CA GLU A 284 0.80 -12.36 27.70
C GLU A 284 0.77 -11.00 27.00
N ILE A 285 0.16 -10.92 25.81
CA ILE A 285 0.01 -9.66 25.07
C ILE A 285 -0.84 -8.64 25.86
N LEU A 286 -1.90 -9.11 26.54
CA LEU A 286 -2.79 -8.24 27.31
C LEU A 286 -2.15 -7.68 28.58
N GLU A 287 -1.29 -8.44 29.26
CA GLU A 287 -0.53 -7.94 30.42
C GLU A 287 0.48 -6.87 29.99
N GLU A 288 1.18 -7.05 28.87
CA GLU A 288 2.10 -6.05 28.35
C GLU A 288 1.39 -4.73 27.97
N TRP A 289 0.16 -4.83 27.46
CA TRP A 289 -0.65 -3.66 27.10
C TRP A 289 -1.47 -3.09 28.27
N LYS A 290 -1.31 -3.59 29.49
CA LYS A 290 -2.16 -3.23 30.65
C LYS A 290 -2.16 -1.73 30.96
N ASP A 291 -1.01 -1.08 30.86
CA ASP A 291 -0.90 0.37 31.09
C ASP A 291 -1.59 1.15 29.97
N SER A 292 -1.33 0.78 28.71
CA SER A 292 -1.98 1.37 27.54
C SER A 292 -3.50 1.20 27.59
N ILE A 293 -3.99 0.01 27.97
CA ILE A 293 -5.42 -0.28 28.12
C ILE A 293 -6.02 0.54 29.27
N SER A 294 -5.31 0.68 30.39
CA SER A 294 -5.77 1.47 31.53
C SER A 294 -5.88 2.95 31.18
N GLN A 295 -4.93 3.48 30.40
CA GLN A 295 -5.00 4.85 29.87
C GLN A 295 -6.20 5.04 28.94
N LEU A 296 -6.44 4.11 28.02
CA LEU A 296 -7.63 4.15 27.13
C LEU A 296 -8.95 4.13 27.91
N ARG A 297 -9.02 3.42 29.05
CA ARG A 297 -10.20 3.42 29.92
C ARG A 297 -10.40 4.78 30.60
N LYS A 298 -9.32 5.37 31.13
CA LYS A 298 -9.37 6.70 31.77
C LYS A 298 -9.82 7.79 30.78
N GLU A 299 -9.30 7.78 29.56
CA GLU A 299 -9.72 8.72 28.50
C GLU A 299 -11.18 8.57 28.12
N LYS A 300 -11.68 7.32 28.06
CA LYS A 300 -13.09 7.06 27.76
C LYS A 300 -14.00 7.60 28.86
N LEU A 301 -13.64 7.44 30.14
CA LEU A 301 -14.42 7.98 31.27
C LEU A 301 -14.49 9.51 31.20
N LYS A 302 -13.32 10.16 31.00
CA LYS A 302 -13.24 11.63 30.87
C LYS A 302 -14.08 12.17 29.71
N SER A 303 -14.13 11.45 28.59
CA SER A 303 -14.94 11.84 27.41
C SER A 303 -16.45 11.62 27.60
N GLN A 304 -16.87 10.91 28.65
CA GLN A 304 -18.29 10.70 28.98
C GLN A 304 -18.79 11.67 30.06
N GLU A 305 -17.89 12.35 30.77
CA GLU A 305 -18.19 13.35 31.81
C GLU A 305 -18.29 14.78 31.25
N THR A 306 -17.83 15.01 30.02
CA THR A 306 -17.99 16.24 29.22
C THR A 306 -19.09 16.10 28.19
#